data_AF-A0A6A6NG00-F1
#
_entry.id   AF-A0A6A6NG00-F1
#
_cell.length_a   1.000
_cell.length_b   1.000
_cell.length_c   1.000
_cell.angle_alpha   90.00
_cell.angle_beta   90.00
_cell.angle_gamma   90.00
#
_symmetry.space_group_name_H-M   'P 1'
#
loop_
_entity.id
_entity.type
_entity.pdbx_description
1 polymer ?
#
loop_
_entity_poly.entity_id
_entity_poly.type
_entity_poly.pdbx_seq_one_letter_code
_entity_poly.pdbx_strand_id
1 'polypeptide(L)'
;MGGTRFIDVFLSKLLVKEGHQVTLFTRGKAPITQQLPGESDQDFADFSSKILPSEGDGKDFDFVKSSLSAKGFDVVYDLNGMQFLISMPFLYFPCLIREQLFSCLFHVLCCSSAGVYLKSDLLPHCEVDAVDPKSRHKGKLETESLLESRGVNWTSLRPV
;
A
#
# COMPACT_ATOMS: atom_id res chain seq x y z
N MET A 1 3.00 2.31 2.29
CA MET A 1 3.33 1.18 3.17
C MET A 1 4.11 0.17 2.36
N GLY A 2 5.25 -0.31 2.87
CA GLY A 2 6.26 -0.84 1.96
C GLY A 2 7.02 0.33 1.34
N GLY A 3 7.66 0.17 0.18
CA GLY A 3 8.39 1.28 -0.44
C GLY A 3 9.71 0.92 -1.07
N THR A 4 10.33 -0.17 -0.61
CA THR A 4 11.75 -0.44 -0.88
C THR A 4 11.98 -1.57 -1.87
N ARG A 5 10.91 -2.18 -2.41
CA ARG A 5 11.03 -3.34 -3.30
C ARG A 5 10.14 -3.19 -4.52
N PHE A 6 10.65 -3.70 -5.65
CA PHE A 6 9.90 -3.89 -6.90
C PHE A 6 9.07 -2.66 -7.30
N ILE A 7 7.74 -2.79 -7.41
CA ILE A 7 6.81 -1.76 -7.86
C ILE A 7 6.83 -0.51 -6.98
N ASP A 8 7.11 -0.67 -5.68
CA ASP A 8 7.06 0.41 -4.71
C ASP A 8 8.12 1.49 -4.97
N VAL A 9 9.30 1.07 -5.44
CA VAL A 9 10.42 1.98 -5.73
C VAL A 9 10.10 2.85 -6.94
N PHE A 10 9.49 2.27 -7.97
CA PHE A 10 9.06 3.02 -9.15
C PHE A 10 7.89 3.94 -8.83
N LEU A 11 6.92 3.46 -8.05
CA LEU A 11 5.77 4.26 -7.65
C LEU A 11 6.18 5.47 -6.81
N SER A 12 7.02 5.28 -5.80
CA SER A 12 7.50 6.38 -4.96
C SER A 12 8.27 7.43 -5.75
N LYS A 13 9.12 7.02 -6.71
CA LYS A 13 9.80 7.93 -7.63
C LYS A 13 8.82 8.72 -8.49
N LEU A 14 7.81 8.05 -9.07
CA LEU A 14 6.79 8.72 -9.87
C LEU A 14 6.02 9.75 -9.04
N LEU A 15 5.58 9.38 -7.83
CA LEU A 15 4.87 10.29 -6.94
C LEU A 15 5.70 11.52 -6.56
N VAL A 16 7.00 11.33 -6.25
CA VAL A 16 7.92 12.43 -5.97
C VAL A 16 8.13 13.32 -7.20
N LYS A 17 8.20 12.73 -8.39
CA LYS A 17 8.35 13.46 -9.66
C LYS A 17 7.12 14.32 -9.98
N GLU A 18 5.93 13.80 -9.70
CA GLU A 18 4.65 14.53 -9.82
C GLU A 18 4.47 15.59 -8.71
N GLY A 19 5.43 15.72 -7.78
CA GLY A 19 5.44 16.77 -6.76
C GLY A 19 4.70 16.41 -5.47
N HIS A 20 4.33 15.14 -5.28
CA HIS A 20 3.69 14.70 -4.04
C HIS A 20 4.70 14.56 -2.89
N GLN A 21 4.24 14.85 -1.66
CA GLN A 21 4.99 14.52 -0.46
C GLN A 21 4.82 13.04 -0.15
N VAL A 22 5.92 12.28 -0.19
CA VAL A 22 5.89 10.82 -0.05
C VAL A 22 6.54 10.40 1.26
N THR A 23 5.79 9.69 2.09
CA THR A 23 6.32 9.01 3.28
C THR A 23 6.42 7.51 3.03
N LEU A 24 7.62 6.94 3.21
CA LEU A 24 7.84 5.50 3.12
C LEU A 24 7.86 4.88 4.52
N PHE A 25 6.85 4.05 4.80
CA PHE A 25 6.76 3.28 6.04
C PHE A 25 7.36 1.89 5.86
N THR A 26 8.46 1.62 6.56
CA THR A 26 9.22 0.37 6.45
C THR A 26 9.64 -0.15 7.83
N ARG A 27 10.13 -1.40 7.89
CA ARG A 27 10.68 -2.00 9.14
C ARG A 27 12.16 -1.66 9.41
N GLY A 28 12.78 -0.76 8.65
CA GLY A 28 14.18 -0.34 8.86
C GLY A 28 15.26 -1.37 8.53
N LYS A 29 14.90 -2.56 8.02
CA LYS A 29 15.88 -3.63 7.72
C LYS A 29 16.74 -3.36 6.47
N ALA A 30 16.34 -2.42 5.63
CA ALA A 30 16.99 -2.10 4.37
C ALA A 30 16.94 -0.59 4.13
N PRO A 31 17.86 -0.03 3.32
CA PRO A 31 17.78 1.36 2.89
C PRO A 31 16.40 1.71 2.34
N ILE A 32 15.90 2.89 2.71
CA ILE A 32 14.56 3.36 2.33
C ILE A 32 14.53 3.81 0.86
N THR A 33 15.67 4.21 0.32
CA THR A 33 15.84 4.59 -1.08
C THR A 33 17.00 3.78 -1.67
N GLN A 34 16.89 3.48 -2.97
CA GLN A 34 17.93 2.81 -3.73
C GLN A 34 18.03 3.45 -5.11
N GLN A 35 19.27 3.58 -5.61
CA GLN A 35 19.51 4.05 -6.97
C GLN A 35 19.22 2.91 -7.94
N LEU A 36 18.47 3.21 -8.99
CA LEU A 36 18.13 2.20 -9.99
C LEU A 36 19.27 2.06 -11.03
N PRO A 37 19.43 0.88 -11.66
CA PRO A 37 20.36 0.73 -12.76
C PRO A 37 20.07 1.74 -13.88
N GLY A 38 21.07 2.52 -14.27
CA GLY A 38 20.94 3.56 -15.30
C GLY A 38 20.35 4.89 -14.82
N GLU A 39 20.04 5.04 -13.53
CA GLU A 39 19.63 6.31 -12.92
C GLU A 39 20.85 7.20 -12.67
N SER A 40 20.77 8.48 -13.04
CA SER A 40 21.84 9.43 -12.77
C SER A 40 21.94 9.75 -11.28
N ASP A 41 23.14 10.10 -10.81
CA ASP A 41 23.35 10.46 -9.40
C ASP A 41 22.50 11.66 -8.98
N GLN A 42 22.25 12.60 -9.91
CA GLN A 42 21.39 13.75 -9.69
C GLN A 42 19.93 13.34 -9.49
N ASP A 43 19.39 12.49 -10.37
CA ASP A 43 18.01 12.01 -10.26
C ASP A 43 17.80 11.24 -8.94
N PHE A 44 18.78 10.43 -8.56
CA PHE A 44 18.73 9.71 -7.29
C PHE A 44 18.82 10.65 -6.08
N ALA A 45 19.69 11.66 -6.13
CA ALA A 45 19.80 12.66 -5.06
C ALA A 45 18.48 13.43 -4.90
N ASP A 46 17.89 13.89 -6.01
CA ASP A 46 16.63 14.63 -6.02
C ASP A 46 15.45 13.81 -5.50
N PHE A 47 15.42 12.52 -5.82
CA PHE A 47 14.44 11.59 -5.28
C PHE A 47 14.65 11.35 -3.79
N SER A 48 15.86 10.99 -3.39
CA SER A 48 16.15 10.57 -2.02
C SER A 48 15.99 11.68 -1.00
N SER A 49 16.27 12.94 -1.39
CA SER A 49 16.08 14.11 -0.52
C SER A 49 14.61 14.45 -0.24
N LYS A 50 13.67 13.97 -1.07
CA LYS A 50 12.23 14.28 -0.95
C LYS A 50 11.44 13.19 -0.24
N ILE A 51 12.03 12.02 -0.01
CA ILE A 51 11.38 10.92 0.70
C ILE A 51 11.44 11.15 2.20
N LEU A 52 10.28 11.10 2.85
CA LEU A 52 10.19 11.14 4.31
C LEU A 52 10.24 9.71 4.87
N PRO A 53 11.28 9.35 5.65
CA PRO A 53 11.38 8.03 6.25
C PRO A 53 10.38 7.88 7.41
N SER A 54 9.79 6.69 7.53
CA SER A 54 9.02 6.30 8.71
C SER A 54 9.34 4.84 9.02
N GLU A 55 9.92 4.58 10.19
CA GLU A 55 10.26 3.23 10.61
C GLU A 55 9.30 2.74 11.68
N GLY A 56 8.86 1.49 11.56
CA GLY A 56 8.06 0.82 12.58
C GLY A 56 7.71 -0.61 12.21
N ASP A 57 7.40 -1.43 13.21
CA ASP A 57 6.71 -2.68 12.91
C ASP A 57 5.27 -2.36 12.58
N GLY A 58 4.88 -2.67 11.35
CA GLY A 58 3.50 -2.62 10.95
C GLY A 58 2.59 -3.59 11.70
N LYS A 59 3.11 -4.43 12.61
CA LYS A 59 2.34 -5.23 13.57
C LYS A 59 2.13 -4.56 14.93
N ASP A 60 2.73 -3.39 15.18
CA ASP A 60 2.51 -2.59 16.37
C ASP A 60 1.39 -1.57 16.13
N PHE A 61 0.20 -1.84 16.69
CA PHE A 61 -0.98 -1.04 16.43
C PHE A 61 -0.89 0.38 17.00
N ASP A 62 -0.43 0.50 18.25
CA ASP A 62 -0.40 1.78 18.95
C ASP A 62 0.64 2.70 18.35
N PHE A 63 1.79 2.15 17.94
CA PHE A 63 2.80 2.89 17.21
C PHE A 63 2.29 3.37 15.85
N VAL A 64 1.70 2.47 15.05
CA VAL A 64 1.12 2.81 13.75
C VAL A 64 0.08 3.91 13.88
N LYS A 65 -0.85 3.77 14.83
CA LYS A 65 -1.93 4.71 15.05
C LYS A 65 -1.40 6.09 15.38
N SER A 66 -0.48 6.19 16.34
CA SER A 66 0.10 7.47 16.77
C SER A 66 0.98 8.11 15.69
N SER A 67 1.77 7.32 14.97
CA SER A 67 2.68 7.81 13.92
C SER A 67 1.94 8.32 12.68
N LEU A 68 0.84 7.66 12.31
CA LEU A 68 0.11 8.00 11.09
C LEU A 68 -1.04 8.98 11.32
N SER A 69 -1.70 8.98 12.48
CA SER A 69 -2.75 9.96 12.79
C SER A 69 -2.19 11.37 12.88
N ALA A 70 -0.94 11.52 13.35
CA ALA A 70 -0.28 12.81 13.49
C ALA A 70 0.12 13.45 12.14
N LYS A 71 0.23 12.66 11.07
CA LYS A 71 0.80 13.11 9.79
C LYS A 71 -0.23 13.56 8.75
N GLY A 72 -1.49 13.09 8.82
CA GLY A 72 -2.58 13.50 7.92
C GLY A 72 -2.31 13.18 6.45
N PHE A 73 -2.62 11.95 6.01
CA PHE A 73 -2.41 11.52 4.62
C PHE A 73 -3.69 11.60 3.79
N ASP A 74 -3.57 12.04 2.53
CA ASP A 74 -4.67 12.00 1.55
C ASP A 74 -4.83 10.61 0.92
N VAL A 75 -3.72 9.94 0.62
CA VAL A 75 -3.72 8.63 -0.06
C VAL A 75 -2.75 7.67 0.63
N VAL A 76 -3.20 6.43 0.85
CA VAL A 76 -2.38 5.35 1.39
C VAL A 76 -2.25 4.23 0.37
N TYR A 77 -1.00 3.97 -0.04
CA TYR A 77 -0.65 2.81 -0.86
C TYR A 77 -0.23 1.66 0.05
N ASP A 78 -0.99 0.57 0.07
CA ASP A 78 -0.58 -0.70 0.67
C ASP A 78 -0.11 -1.69 -0.39
N LEU A 79 1.20 -1.77 -0.52
CA LEU A 79 1.87 -2.62 -1.51
C LEU A 79 2.45 -3.90 -0.89
N ASN A 80 2.35 -4.07 0.43
CA ASN A 80 2.94 -5.22 1.11
C ASN A 80 2.22 -6.53 0.78
N GLY A 81 0.97 -6.47 0.27
CA GLY A 81 0.25 -7.60 -0.34
C GLY A 81 0.07 -8.82 0.56
N MET A 82 0.32 -8.69 1.85
CA MET A 82 0.22 -9.76 2.84
C MET A 82 -1.07 -9.60 3.64
N GLN A 83 -1.41 -10.64 4.40
CA GLN A 83 -2.35 -10.72 5.54
C GLN A 83 -2.29 -9.56 6.56
N PHE A 84 -1.47 -8.55 6.29
CA PHE A 84 -1.21 -7.36 7.03
C PHE A 84 -2.50 -6.66 7.44
N LEU A 85 -3.47 -6.44 6.53
CA LEU A 85 -4.76 -5.83 6.86
C LEU A 85 -5.71 -6.72 7.69
N ILE A 86 -5.46 -8.03 7.78
CA ILE A 86 -6.23 -8.99 8.59
C ILE A 86 -5.64 -9.14 9.99
N SER A 87 -4.31 -9.08 10.11
CA SER A 87 -3.59 -9.16 11.39
C SER A 87 -3.44 -7.83 12.11
N MET A 88 -3.89 -6.72 11.50
CA MET A 88 -3.75 -5.37 12.05
C MET A 88 -5.11 -4.69 12.25
N PRO A 89 -5.22 -3.82 13.25
CA PRO A 89 -6.28 -2.83 13.32
C PRO A 89 -5.96 -1.59 12.46
N PHE A 90 -5.19 -1.75 11.37
CA PHE A 90 -5.01 -0.74 10.32
C PHE A 90 -6.30 -0.43 9.55
N LEU A 91 -7.39 -1.19 9.77
CA LEU A 91 -8.74 -0.81 9.31
C LEU A 91 -9.59 -0.14 10.39
N TYR A 92 -9.11 -0.04 11.63
CA TYR A 92 -9.53 1.04 12.51
C TYR A 92 -8.94 2.37 12.03
N PHE A 93 -7.91 2.39 11.18
CA PHE A 93 -7.28 3.62 10.71
C PHE A 93 -8.18 4.45 9.76
N PRO A 94 -8.87 3.92 8.73
CA PRO A 94 -9.85 4.68 7.95
C PRO A 94 -11.07 5.12 8.77
N CYS A 95 -11.51 4.32 9.75
CA CYS A 95 -12.62 4.69 10.66
C CYS A 95 -12.21 5.73 11.71
N LEU A 96 -11.02 5.62 12.31
CA LEU A 96 -10.44 6.63 13.21
C LEU A 96 -10.14 7.91 12.45
N ILE A 97 -9.67 7.83 11.21
CA ILE A 97 -9.51 8.97 10.32
C ILE A 97 -10.87 9.53 9.93
N ARG A 98 -11.93 8.75 9.73
CA ARG A 98 -13.26 9.33 9.51
C ARG A 98 -13.82 10.05 10.74
N GLU A 99 -13.49 9.60 11.95
CA GLU A 99 -13.88 10.26 13.21
C GLU A 99 -12.98 11.45 13.61
N GLN A 100 -11.70 11.49 13.22
CA GLN A 100 -10.72 12.54 13.59
C GLN A 100 -10.30 13.46 12.42
N LEU A 101 -10.26 12.93 11.20
CA LEU A 101 -9.94 13.62 9.96
C LEU A 101 -11.24 13.85 9.19
N PHE A 102 -11.81 15.03 9.38
CA PHE A 102 -13.01 15.55 8.70
C PHE A 102 -12.87 15.70 7.17
N SER A 103 -11.90 15.05 6.55
CA SER A 103 -11.56 15.23 5.14
C SER A 103 -12.11 14.05 4.33
N CYS A 104 -13.12 14.32 3.51
CA CYS A 104 -13.78 13.37 2.59
C CYS A 104 -12.85 12.80 1.47
N LEU A 105 -11.52 12.94 1.59
CA LEU A 105 -10.55 12.72 0.53
C LEU A 105 -9.62 11.51 0.76
N PHE A 106 -9.73 10.81 1.89
CA PHE A 106 -8.87 9.66 2.18
C PHE A 106 -9.14 8.48 1.22
N HIS A 107 -8.12 8.05 0.48
CA HIS A 107 -8.21 6.92 -0.46
C HIS A 107 -7.15 5.85 -0.20
N VAL A 108 -7.53 4.57 -0.29
CA VAL A 108 -6.62 3.43 -0.09
C VAL A 108 -6.41 2.68 -1.41
N LEU A 109 -5.15 2.56 -1.83
CA LEU A 109 -4.76 1.74 -2.98
C LEU A 109 -4.09 0.46 -2.50
N CYS A 110 -4.67 -0.69 -2.86
CA CYS A 110 -4.17 -2.00 -2.48
C CYS A 110 -3.57 -2.74 -3.67
N CYS A 111 -2.40 -3.35 -3.46
CA CYS A 111 -1.78 -4.24 -4.43
C CYS A 111 -2.21 -5.70 -4.18
N SER A 112 -3.26 -6.12 -4.87
CA SER A 112 -3.72 -7.50 -4.93
C SER A 112 -2.90 -8.30 -5.96
N SER A 113 -3.44 -9.37 -6.54
CA SER A 113 -2.72 -10.16 -7.55
C SER A 113 -3.70 -10.90 -8.44
N ALA A 114 -3.37 -11.09 -9.71
CA ALA A 114 -4.11 -11.99 -10.60
C ALA A 114 -4.12 -13.45 -10.09
N GLY A 115 -3.17 -13.84 -9.22
CA GLY A 115 -3.16 -15.16 -8.59
C GLY A 115 -4.30 -15.41 -7.59
N VAL A 116 -5.20 -14.44 -7.39
CA VAL A 116 -6.43 -14.64 -6.61
C VAL A 116 -7.54 -15.33 -7.40
N TYR A 117 -7.50 -15.27 -8.73
CA TYR A 117 -8.51 -15.87 -9.58
C TYR A 117 -8.41 -17.38 -9.59
N LEU A 118 -9.56 -18.04 -9.73
CA LEU A 118 -9.63 -19.45 -10.00
C LEU A 118 -9.04 -19.73 -11.39
N LYS A 119 -8.24 -20.79 -11.49
CA LYS A 119 -7.66 -21.19 -12.77
C LYS A 119 -8.77 -21.40 -13.80
N SER A 120 -8.67 -20.68 -14.91
CA SER A 120 -9.61 -20.72 -16.03
C SER A 120 -8.83 -20.96 -17.32
N ASP A 121 -9.43 -21.74 -18.22
CA ASP A 121 -8.93 -21.88 -19.60
C ASP A 121 -9.43 -20.74 -20.51
N LEU A 122 -10.38 -19.93 -20.02
CA LEU A 122 -10.89 -18.73 -20.69
C LEU A 122 -10.12 -17.52 -20.16
N LEU A 123 -9.40 -16.87 -21.07
CA LEU A 123 -8.63 -15.65 -20.84
C LEU A 123 -9.18 -14.53 -21.75
N PRO A 124 -9.02 -13.24 -21.37
CA PRO A 124 -8.40 -12.75 -20.13
C PRO A 124 -9.32 -12.90 -18.90
N HIS A 125 -8.74 -12.78 -17.71
CA HIS A 125 -9.53 -12.67 -16.48
C HIS A 125 -10.25 -11.31 -16.40
N CYS A 126 -11.44 -11.32 -15.81
CA CYS A 126 -12.21 -10.13 -15.43
C CYS A 126 -12.35 -10.01 -13.90
N GLU A 127 -12.58 -8.80 -13.38
CA GLU A 127 -12.76 -8.53 -11.95
C GLU A 127 -13.91 -9.33 -11.31
N VAL A 128 -14.88 -9.73 -12.14
CA VAL A 128 -16.06 -10.52 -11.79
C VAL A 128 -15.81 -12.03 -11.77
N ASP A 129 -14.65 -12.49 -12.25
CA ASP A 129 -14.35 -13.91 -12.32
C ASP A 129 -14.24 -14.53 -10.93
N ALA A 130 -14.56 -15.82 -10.86
CA ALA A 130 -14.47 -16.59 -9.63
C ALA A 130 -13.02 -16.57 -9.09
N VAL A 131 -12.91 -16.43 -7.78
CA VAL A 131 -11.65 -16.46 -7.05
C VAL A 131 -11.35 -17.85 -6.50
N ASP A 132 -10.08 -18.20 -6.33
CA ASP A 132 -9.65 -19.47 -5.72
C ASP A 132 -9.60 -19.34 -4.18
N PRO A 133 -10.48 -20.02 -3.42
CA PRO A 133 -10.46 -19.99 -1.96
C PRO A 133 -9.18 -20.60 -1.36
N LYS A 134 -8.46 -21.42 -2.13
CA LYS A 134 -7.19 -22.04 -1.75
C LYS A 134 -5.97 -21.27 -2.26
N SER A 135 -6.18 -20.09 -2.86
CA SER A 135 -5.10 -19.27 -3.36
C SER A 135 -4.09 -18.94 -2.25
N ARG A 136 -2.80 -19.04 -2.57
CA ARG A 136 -1.72 -18.49 -1.73
C ARG A 136 -1.85 -16.99 -1.49
N HIS A 137 -2.64 -16.30 -2.32
CA HIS A 137 -2.90 -14.86 -2.26
C HIS A 137 -4.23 -14.52 -1.57
N LYS A 138 -4.92 -15.48 -0.94
CA LYS A 138 -6.22 -15.26 -0.27
C LYS A 138 -6.25 -14.07 0.70
N GLY A 139 -5.13 -13.77 1.36
CA GLY A 139 -5.02 -12.62 2.27
C GLY A 139 -5.27 -11.27 1.59
N LYS A 140 -5.03 -11.18 0.28
CA LYS A 140 -5.33 -10.01 -0.55
C LYS A 140 -6.84 -9.88 -0.80
N LEU A 141 -7.54 -10.98 -1.06
CA LEU A 141 -9.01 -10.97 -1.20
C LEU A 141 -9.69 -10.64 0.12
N GLU A 142 -9.25 -11.26 1.21
CA GLU A 142 -9.75 -10.99 2.56
C GLU A 142 -9.59 -9.50 2.91
N THR A 143 -8.52 -8.86 2.44
CA THR A 143 -8.29 -7.42 2.56
C THR A 143 -9.29 -6.59 1.75
N GLU A 144 -9.54 -6.95 0.49
CA GLU A 144 -10.51 -6.29 -0.37
C GLU A 144 -11.93 -6.34 0.22
N SER A 145 -12.39 -7.54 0.60
CA SER A 145 -13.70 -7.73 1.24
C SER A 145 -13.82 -6.95 2.55
N LEU A 146 -12.72 -6.83 3.30
CA LEU A 146 -12.71 -6.08 4.55
C LEU A 146 -12.81 -4.57 4.30
N LEU A 147 -12.09 -4.01 3.33
CA LEU A 147 -12.20 -2.59 2.94
C LEU A 147 -13.61 -2.25 2.45
N GLU A 148 -14.22 -3.14 1.66
CA GLU A 148 -15.60 -3.03 1.19
C GLU A 148 -16.58 -3.02 2.37
N SER A 149 -16.48 -3.99 3.28
CA SER A 149 -17.38 -4.10 4.45
C SER A 149 -17.34 -2.88 5.37
N ARG A 150 -16.26 -2.10 5.34
CA ARG A 150 -16.06 -0.90 6.15
C ARG A 150 -16.45 0.40 5.45
N GLY A 151 -16.83 0.34 4.17
CA GLY A 151 -17.24 1.53 3.40
C GLY A 151 -16.12 2.56 3.23
N VAL A 152 -14.86 2.11 3.20
CA VAL A 152 -13.70 2.98 2.92
C VAL A 152 -13.69 3.32 1.43
N ASN A 153 -13.15 4.46 1.03
CA ASN A 153 -12.86 4.69 -0.38
C ASN A 153 -11.56 3.97 -0.76
N TRP A 154 -11.64 2.93 -1.58
CA TRP A 154 -10.49 2.10 -1.92
C TRP A 154 -10.49 1.68 -3.39
N THR A 155 -9.32 1.26 -3.86
CA THR A 155 -9.13 0.65 -5.18
C THR A 155 -8.11 -0.47 -5.04
N SER A 156 -8.40 -1.63 -5.65
CA SER A 156 -7.46 -2.74 -5.73
C SER A 156 -6.97 -2.91 -7.16
N LEU A 157 -5.68 -3.16 -7.29
CA LEU A 157 -5.04 -3.54 -8.54
C LEU A 157 -4.60 -5.01 -8.42
N ARG A 158 -4.92 -5.83 -9.43
CA ARG A 158 -4.58 -7.26 -9.46
C ARG A 158 -3.50 -7.56 -10.53
N PRO A 159 -2.24 -7.11 -10.36
CA PRO A 159 -1.17 -7.38 -11.31
C PRO A 159 -0.79 -8.87 -11.37
N VAL A 160 -0.19 -9.27 -12.49
CA VAL A 160 0.36 -10.61 -12.75
C VAL A 160 1.75 -10.75 -12.16
#